data_AF-A0A7X3VRX3-F1
#
_entry.id   AF-A0A7X3VRX3-F1
#
_cell.length_a   1.000
_cell.length_b   1.000
_cell.length_c   1.000
_cell.angle_alpha   90.00
_cell.angle_beta   90.00
_cell.angle_gamma   90.00
#
_symmetry.space_group_name_H-M   'P 1'
#
loop_
_entity.id
_entity.type
_entity.pdbx_description
1 polymer ?
#
loop_
_entity_poly.entity_id
_entity_poly.type
_entity_poly.pdbx_seq_one_letter_code
_entity_poly.pdbx_strand_id
1 'polypeptide(L)'
;MNTNTTSEERKFKLTSEERTAWDENGYFVRYDVFTKEENDLLAQIADDIVDGKRPFPDYHIFENALVRDGKIEAQGIYAMHNIQYVSCNCPEFLARTRDPRLTDPAVDILGPDLLGLNNLYI
;
A
#
# COMPACT_ATOMS: atom_id res chain seq x y z
N MET A 1 -5.59 24.22 -16.32
CA MET A 1 -5.63 22.74 -16.48
C MET A 1 -7.03 22.30 -16.10
N ASN A 2 -7.72 21.55 -16.96
CA ASN A 2 -9.11 21.12 -16.74
C ASN A 2 -9.17 20.16 -15.55
N THR A 3 -9.81 20.57 -14.46
CA THR A 3 -10.02 19.79 -13.22
C THR A 3 -11.33 19.00 -13.21
N ASN A 4 -11.91 18.73 -14.39
CA ASN A 4 -13.14 17.97 -14.51
C ASN A 4 -12.82 16.52 -14.87
N THR A 5 -12.25 15.77 -13.92
CA THR A 5 -12.47 14.32 -13.93
C THR A 5 -13.92 14.12 -13.52
N THR A 6 -14.80 13.95 -14.50
CA THR A 6 -16.23 13.75 -14.25
C THR A 6 -16.46 12.55 -13.34
N SER A 7 -17.30 12.73 -12.32
CA SER A 7 -17.64 11.72 -11.30
C SER A 7 -18.17 10.38 -11.85
N GLU A 8 -18.47 10.29 -13.15
CA GLU A 8 -19.11 9.15 -13.79
C GLU A 8 -18.16 8.00 -14.18
N GLU A 9 -16.83 8.18 -14.09
CA GLU A 9 -15.86 7.17 -14.59
C GLU A 9 -15.14 6.34 -13.51
N ARG A 10 -15.34 6.64 -12.21
CA ARG A 10 -14.62 5.95 -11.12
C ARG A 10 -15.32 4.65 -10.70
N LYS A 11 -14.76 3.53 -11.16
CA LYS A 11 -15.28 2.17 -10.97
C LYS A 11 -15.34 1.76 -9.49
N PHE A 12 -14.42 2.24 -8.66
CA PHE A 12 -14.26 1.80 -7.27
C PHE A 12 -14.55 2.87 -6.23
N LYS A 13 -15.40 3.84 -6.60
CA LYS A 13 -15.91 4.88 -5.70
C LYS A 13 -16.47 4.32 -4.39
N LEU A 14 -16.48 5.13 -3.34
CA LEU A 14 -17.11 4.77 -2.07
C LEU A 14 -18.59 4.44 -2.27
N THR A 15 -19.07 3.41 -1.57
CA THR A 15 -20.51 3.20 -1.38
C THR A 15 -21.05 4.19 -0.34
N SER A 16 -22.38 4.32 -0.28
CA SER A 16 -23.03 5.16 0.74
C SER A 16 -22.73 4.70 2.16
N GLU A 17 -22.62 3.38 2.36
CA GLU A 17 -22.28 2.77 3.65
C GLU A 17 -20.83 3.09 4.03
N GLU A 18 -19.88 2.94 3.10
CA GLU A 18 -18.47 3.28 3.35
C GLU A 18 -18.30 4.79 3.62
N ARG A 19 -19.04 5.64 2.92
CA ARG A 19 -19.05 7.08 3.16
C ARG A 19 -19.57 7.42 4.56
N THR A 20 -20.66 6.78 4.97
CA THR A 20 -21.22 6.96 6.32
C THR A 20 -20.23 6.49 7.38
N ALA A 21 -19.61 5.33 7.19
CA ALA A 21 -18.60 4.80 8.10
C ALA A 21 -17.40 5.74 8.24
N TRP A 22 -16.92 6.33 7.14
CA TRP A 22 -15.87 7.35 7.15
C TRP A 22 -16.28 8.60 7.94
N ASP A 23 -17.46 9.16 7.65
CA ASP A 23 -17.93 10.39 8.29
C ASP A 23 -18.15 10.20 9.81
N GLU A 24 -18.57 9.01 10.24
CA GLU A 24 -18.80 8.68 11.66
C GLU A 24 -17.54 8.28 12.42
N ASN A 25 -16.67 7.47 11.80
CA ASN A 25 -15.57 6.78 12.50
C ASN A 25 -14.18 7.30 12.09
N GLY A 26 -14.08 8.09 11.01
CA GLY A 26 -12.81 8.49 10.42
C GLY A 26 -12.08 7.37 9.67
N TYR A 27 -12.75 6.22 9.44
CA TYR A 27 -12.24 5.11 8.63
C TYR A 27 -13.39 4.26 8.08
N PHE A 28 -13.11 3.51 7.03
CA PHE A 28 -13.97 2.42 6.54
C PHE A 28 -13.08 1.21 6.21
N VAL A 29 -13.67 0.01 6.11
CA VAL A 29 -12.94 -1.22 5.79
C VAL A 29 -13.53 -1.85 4.55
N ARG A 30 -12.67 -2.16 3.58
CA ARG A 30 -13.01 -2.90 2.37
C ARG A 30 -12.24 -4.22 2.35
N TYR A 31 -12.97 -5.32 2.28
CA TYR A 31 -12.39 -6.66 2.20
C TYR A 31 -12.18 -7.06 0.74
N ASP A 32 -11.27 -8.01 0.53
CA ASP A 32 -11.05 -8.67 -0.77
C ASP A 32 -10.78 -7.69 -1.93
N VAL A 33 -10.11 -6.58 -1.64
CA VAL A 33 -9.74 -5.55 -2.64
C VAL A 33 -8.83 -6.14 -3.73
N PHE A 34 -7.90 -6.99 -3.31
CA PHE A 34 -6.97 -7.72 -4.17
C PHE A 34 -7.09 -9.21 -3.89
N THR A 35 -6.89 -10.03 -4.93
CA THR A 35 -6.86 -11.48 -4.74
C THR A 35 -5.65 -11.91 -3.93
N LYS A 36 -5.67 -13.15 -3.44
CA LYS A 36 -4.54 -13.72 -2.72
C LYS A 36 -3.28 -13.69 -3.57
N GLU A 37 -3.38 -14.05 -4.84
CA GLU A 37 -2.26 -14.12 -5.77
C GLU A 37 -1.64 -12.74 -6.02
N GLU A 38 -2.47 -11.70 -6.12
CA GLU A 38 -2.00 -10.32 -6.24
C GLU A 38 -1.21 -9.88 -4.99
N ASN A 39 -1.63 -10.30 -3.79
CA ASN A 39 -0.95 -9.98 -2.55
C ASN A 39 0.31 -10.82 -2.34
N ASP A 40 0.24 -12.12 -2.63
CA ASP A 40 1.38 -13.05 -2.56
C ASP A 40 2.52 -12.58 -3.47
N LEU A 41 2.21 -12.06 -4.66
CA LEU A 41 3.21 -11.51 -5.56
C LEU A 41 4.00 -10.36 -4.90
N LEU A 42 3.31 -9.41 -4.28
CA LEU A 42 4.00 -8.29 -3.63
C LEU A 42 4.74 -8.73 -2.36
N ALA A 43 4.17 -9.67 -1.60
CA ALA A 43 4.83 -10.25 -0.44
C ALA A 43 6.14 -10.94 -0.85
N GLN A 44 6.13 -11.76 -1.90
CA GLN A 44 7.32 -12.41 -2.43
C GLN A 44 8.37 -11.40 -2.89
N ILE A 45 7.96 -10.32 -3.56
CA ILE A 45 8.89 -9.25 -3.96
C ILE A 45 9.53 -8.58 -2.74
N ALA A 46 8.76 -8.34 -1.68
CA ALA A 46 9.29 -7.78 -0.45
C ALA A 46 10.25 -8.75 0.26
N ASP A 47 9.95 -10.05 0.30
CA ASP A 47 10.88 -11.07 0.79
C ASP A 47 12.17 -11.10 -0.03
N ASP A 48 12.08 -11.03 -1.36
CA ASP A 48 13.24 -11.01 -2.24
C ASP A 48 14.10 -9.75 -2.05
N ILE A 49 13.50 -8.60 -1.72
CA ILE A 49 14.22 -7.38 -1.35
C ILE A 49 14.99 -7.60 -0.04
N VAL A 50 14.33 -8.12 0.99
CA VAL A 50 14.93 -8.34 2.32
C VAL A 50 16.04 -9.38 2.27
N ASP A 51 15.84 -10.45 1.52
CA ASP A 51 16.83 -11.53 1.32
C ASP A 51 17.99 -11.10 0.40
N GLY A 52 17.97 -9.89 -0.17
CA GLY A 52 18.97 -9.40 -1.11
C GLY A 52 18.97 -10.10 -2.47
N LYS A 53 17.90 -10.86 -2.78
CA LYS A 53 17.69 -11.49 -4.11
C LYS A 53 17.30 -10.47 -5.16
N ARG A 54 16.76 -9.32 -4.73
CA ARG A 54 16.38 -8.19 -5.59
C ARG A 54 17.17 -6.94 -5.19
N PRO A 55 17.80 -6.22 -6.14
CA PRO A 55 18.50 -4.98 -5.85
C PRO A 55 17.57 -3.93 -5.24
N PHE A 56 17.96 -3.40 -4.08
CA PHE A 56 17.23 -2.35 -3.38
C PHE A 56 18.21 -1.56 -2.49
N PRO A 57 18.00 -0.25 -2.26
CA PRO A 57 18.87 0.52 -1.38
C PRO A 57 18.77 0.03 0.08
N ASP A 58 19.88 -0.45 0.63
CA ASP A 58 19.96 -1.03 1.98
C ASP A 58 19.57 -0.05 3.09
N TYR A 59 19.89 1.24 2.93
CA TYR A 59 19.51 2.31 3.86
C TYR A 59 18.00 2.59 3.91
N HIS A 60 17.21 1.92 3.08
CA HIS A 60 15.74 1.93 3.14
C HIS A 60 15.15 0.65 3.75
N ILE A 61 15.97 -0.33 4.13
CA ILE A 61 15.52 -1.58 4.75
C ILE A 61 15.81 -1.51 6.26
N PHE A 62 14.76 -1.52 7.07
CA PHE A 62 14.85 -1.38 8.52
C PHE A 62 14.42 -2.67 9.20
N GLU A 63 15.37 -3.32 9.86
CA GLU A 63 15.12 -4.53 10.66
C GLU A 63 14.33 -4.22 11.94
N ASN A 64 13.48 -5.15 12.37
CA ASN A 64 12.78 -5.07 13.64
C ASN A 64 13.78 -5.10 14.81
N ALA A 65 13.65 -4.16 15.74
CA ALA A 65 14.54 -4.06 16.90
C ALA A 65 14.56 -5.34 17.76
N LEU A 66 13.44 -6.04 17.91
CA LEU A 66 13.39 -7.28 18.70
C LEU A 66 14.12 -8.43 18.01
N VAL A 67 14.10 -8.48 16.69
CA VAL A 67 14.82 -9.48 15.89
C VAL A 67 16.32 -9.20 15.96
N ARG A 68 16.71 -7.94 15.70
CA ARG A 68 18.09 -7.47 15.81
C ARG A 68 18.68 -7.70 17.21
N ASP A 69 17.89 -7.47 18.26
CA ASP A 69 18.30 -7.67 19.65
C ASP A 69 18.26 -9.16 20.07
N GLY A 70 17.85 -10.09 19.21
CA GLY A 70 17.75 -11.52 19.50
C GLY A 70 16.66 -11.90 20.50
N LYS A 71 15.64 -11.06 20.68
CA LYS A 71 14.51 -11.28 21.61
C LYS A 71 13.42 -12.14 21.00
N ILE A 72 13.30 -12.15 19.67
CA ILE A 72 12.38 -12.99 18.90
C ILE A 72 13.09 -13.54 17.67
N GLU A 73 12.63 -14.69 17.17
CA GLU A 73 13.07 -15.25 15.90
C GLU A 73 12.04 -14.96 14.82
N ALA A 74 12.46 -14.31 13.73
CA ALA A 74 11.65 -14.05 12.54
C ALA A 74 12.56 -13.97 11.31
N GLN A 75 11.98 -14.10 10.12
CA GLN A 75 12.71 -14.09 8.84
C GLN A 75 11.90 -13.36 7.76
N GLY A 76 12.56 -12.99 6.66
CA GLY A 76 11.95 -12.28 5.53
C GLY A 76 11.30 -10.97 5.97
N ILE A 77 10.17 -10.63 5.37
CA ILE A 77 9.40 -9.43 5.72
C ILE A 77 8.97 -9.38 7.19
N TYR A 78 8.79 -10.53 7.86
CA TYR A 78 8.42 -10.58 9.28
C TYR A 78 9.58 -10.21 10.21
N ALA A 79 10.82 -10.27 9.72
CA ALA A 79 11.97 -9.76 10.45
C ALA A 79 12.10 -8.24 10.37
N MET A 80 11.37 -7.59 9.47
CA MET A 80 11.53 -6.17 9.18
C MET A 80 10.57 -5.31 9.99
N HIS A 81 11.04 -4.11 10.35
CA HIS A 81 10.20 -3.02 10.80
C HIS A 81 9.57 -2.29 9.62
N ASN A 82 10.34 -2.04 8.56
CA ASN A 82 9.88 -1.27 7.40
C ASN A 82 10.79 -1.46 6.18
N ILE A 83 10.22 -1.40 4.98
CA ILE A 83 10.92 -1.17 3.72
C ILE A 83 10.47 0.20 3.20
N GLN A 84 11.26 1.24 3.45
CA GLN A 84 10.90 2.61 3.13
C GLN A 84 10.98 2.89 1.62
N TYR A 85 10.10 3.78 1.15
CA TYR A 85 10.06 4.26 -0.24
C TYR A 85 10.04 3.13 -1.28
N VAL A 86 9.37 2.01 -0.96
CA VAL A 86 9.31 0.85 -1.84
C VAL A 86 8.68 1.19 -3.20
N SER A 87 7.67 2.07 -3.24
CA SER A 87 7.07 2.54 -4.50
C SER A 87 8.00 3.42 -5.33
N CYS A 88 9.02 4.04 -4.75
CA CYS A 88 10.02 4.81 -5.50
C CYS A 88 11.08 3.91 -6.16
N ASN A 89 11.27 2.70 -5.62
CA ASN A 89 12.37 1.81 -5.99
C ASN A 89 11.88 0.47 -6.59
N CYS A 90 10.58 0.18 -6.53
CA CYS A 90 9.97 -1.04 -7.04
C CYS A 90 8.69 -0.73 -7.84
N PRO A 91 8.68 -0.99 -9.16
CA PRO A 91 7.56 -0.62 -10.02
C PRO A 91 6.25 -1.37 -9.70
N GLU A 92 6.31 -2.58 -9.15
CA GLU A 92 5.14 -3.36 -8.75
C GLU A 92 4.41 -2.70 -7.56
N PHE A 93 5.18 -2.18 -6.60
CA PHE A 93 4.62 -1.39 -5.50
C PHE A 93 4.09 -0.05 -5.99
N LEU A 94 4.77 0.62 -6.93
CA LEU A 94 4.27 1.85 -7.54
C LEU A 94 2.96 1.64 -8.30
N ALA A 95 2.85 0.53 -9.03
CA ALA A 95 1.64 0.17 -9.73
C ALA A 95 0.50 -0.08 -8.74
N ARG A 96 0.77 -0.81 -7.64
CA ARG A 96 -0.21 -1.07 -6.60
C ARG A 96 -0.74 0.22 -5.96
N THR A 97 0.13 1.18 -5.62
CA THR A 97 -0.31 2.44 -4.98
C THR A 97 -1.09 3.37 -5.90
N ARG A 98 -1.07 3.10 -7.22
CA ARG A 98 -1.84 3.80 -8.24
C ARG A 98 -3.07 3.03 -8.73
N ASP A 99 -3.35 1.87 -8.15
CA ASP A 99 -4.50 1.05 -8.55
C ASP A 99 -5.81 1.80 -8.20
N PRO A 100 -6.75 1.95 -9.16
CA PRO A 100 -8.04 2.59 -8.93
C PRO A 100 -8.82 2.02 -7.74
N ARG A 101 -8.64 0.75 -7.40
CA ARG A 101 -9.25 0.11 -6.22
C ARG A 101 -8.86 0.80 -4.91
N LEU A 102 -7.69 1.45 -4.88
CA LEU A 102 -7.20 2.24 -3.75
C LEU A 102 -7.37 3.75 -3.97
N THR A 103 -7.13 4.25 -5.19
CA THR A 103 -7.13 5.70 -5.44
C THR A 103 -8.53 6.28 -5.60
N ASP A 104 -9.48 5.57 -6.22
CA ASP A 104 -10.85 6.06 -6.38
C ASP A 104 -11.52 6.42 -5.05
N PRO A 105 -11.52 5.55 -4.01
CA PRO A 105 -12.12 5.89 -2.72
C PRO A 105 -11.34 7.00 -2.01
N ALA A 106 -10.01 7.06 -2.19
CA ALA A 106 -9.22 8.17 -1.66
C ALA A 106 -9.62 9.52 -2.29
N VAL A 107 -9.92 9.55 -3.59
CA VAL A 107 -10.41 10.76 -4.27
C VAL A 107 -11.78 11.19 -3.72
N ASP A 108 -12.66 10.25 -3.39
CA ASP A 108 -13.97 10.59 -2.79
C ASP A 108 -13.86 11.25 -1.42
N ILE A 109 -12.78 10.97 -0.69
CA ILE A 109 -12.53 11.51 0.66
C ILE A 109 -11.74 12.82 0.59
N LEU A 110 -10.64 12.81 -0.16
CA LEU A 110 -9.61 13.86 -0.14
C LEU A 110 -9.71 14.83 -1.31
N GLY A 111 -10.51 14.51 -2.32
CA GLY A 111 -10.61 15.25 -3.57
C GLY A 111 -9.65 14.74 -4.66
N PRO A 112 -9.76 15.28 -5.88
CA PRO A 112 -9.08 14.76 -7.08
C PRO A 112 -7.57 15.05 -7.12
N ASP A 113 -7.09 16.00 -6.32
CA ASP A 113 -5.70 16.47 -6.35
C ASP A 113 -4.78 15.60 -5.47
N LEU A 114 -4.83 14.29 -5.68
CA LEU A 114 -3.97 13.31 -5.00
C LEU A 114 -2.62 13.18 -5.71
N LEU A 115 -1.53 13.36 -4.96
CA LEU A 115 -0.17 13.10 -5.46
C LEU A 115 0.20 11.61 -5.46
N GLY A 116 -0.66 10.75 -4.88
CA GLY A 116 -0.49 9.30 -4.77
C GLY A 116 -0.52 8.81 -3.33
N LEU A 117 -0.76 7.51 -3.15
CA LEU A 117 -0.65 6.84 -1.85
C LEU A 117 0.80 6.38 -1.67
N ASN A 118 1.52 6.97 -0.72
CA ASN A 118 2.97 6.68 -0.57
C ASN A 118 3.28 5.53 0.38
N ASN A 119 2.30 5.05 1.14
CA ASN A 119 2.46 3.95 2.08
C ASN A 119 1.47 2.83 1.72
N LEU A 120 2.01 1.62 1.55
CA LEU A 120 1.24 0.39 1.41
C LEU A 120 1.71 -0.56 2.51
N TYR A 121 0.79 -0.98 3.36
CA TYR A 121 1.01 -2.05 4.32
C TYR A 121 0.51 -3.35 3.69
N ILE A 122 1.36 -4.37 3.63
CA ILE A 122 1.05 -5.73 3.15
C ILE A 122 0.99 -6.64 4.37
#